data_AF-A0A3C1LRH5-F1
#
_entry.id   AF-A0A3C1LRH5-F1
#
_cell.length_a   1.000
_cell.length_b   1.000
_cell.length_c   1.000
_cell.angle_alpha   90.00
_cell.angle_beta   90.00
_cell.angle_gamma   90.00
#
_symmetry.space_group_name_H-M   'P 1'
#
loop_
_entity.id
_entity.type
_entity.pdbx_description
1 polymer ?
#
loop_
_entity_poly.entity_id
_entity_poly.type
_entity_poly.pdbx_seq_one_letter_code
_entity_poly.pdbx_strand_id
1 'polypeptide(L)'
;MKRFTIIAAMIILLCTAAFAQSISESIKVDLTAGTSTSEKVSASINEDGNLEVTYEGSDPIVITLTGSLNGTLILNNDNADVTISLCNVSIKATTLPAVQLKSATTVTLYSAEGDNIIADSADNEKKGAITSSGNLVIDGSDSSTLTVEVYKKHGLKIDGGVTVNGGNTTIIGDETAEGNMISADLYFIMNDGYLTILANGNTYGGESKGIKVNGVEGTGTGLGYVEINGGYLDITSVDKAITAGWKLAEDATTEETTDDPIPNVYINGGEVHVRTTGTPYEVSDDESLSPEGIEAKDTLYINGGTVYAYTTDDSLNAGNAIIINGGYTYAASTANDSIDSNGTIEINGGTVITMSNSMEQAFDCDSHANFTYTGGNYVGAGNGNNMPGSAATTAYSIAYGDTTFYAGDQIAVLDSEDNVVTGFVVPYEITSLTSIVFGSENFKAGETFSIVLGAYEAQPKDGLAEAGATFKTREEVVTMDMTDYTVSEGYIGMDMGTGTMGGMGGQMPQGDFDPTQLGGTMPTDMGQMGGPQRGMGMNGGFDIQSILTLFLEQAADVELPEGITLPEDLDSDEAIQLVLYLLGNYVDTTELQSLIQGSVENGEFGEMPQMGDMPQGGFGGQMPTGGAPNF
;
A
#
# COMPACT_ATOMS: atom_id res chain seq x y z
N MET A 1 19.36 -42.50 -5.50
CA MET A 1 19.99 -41.27 -6.02
C MET A 1 20.02 -41.16 -7.55
N LYS A 2 20.78 -41.95 -8.33
CA LYS A 2 20.81 -41.80 -9.81
C LYS A 2 19.45 -41.91 -10.53
N ARG A 3 18.50 -42.70 -10.01
CA ARG A 3 17.13 -42.80 -10.55
C ARG A 3 16.25 -41.59 -10.19
N PHE A 4 16.46 -40.99 -9.01
CA PHE A 4 15.76 -39.78 -8.57
C PHE A 4 16.18 -38.55 -9.38
N THR A 5 17.48 -38.43 -9.71
CA THR A 5 17.98 -37.34 -10.56
C THR A 5 17.44 -37.40 -11.99
N ILE A 6 17.23 -38.61 -12.52
CA ILE A 6 16.67 -38.80 -13.88
C ILE A 6 15.17 -38.48 -13.89
N ILE A 7 14.42 -38.89 -12.86
CA ILE A 7 12.98 -38.60 -12.75
C ILE A 7 12.74 -37.11 -12.51
N ALA A 8 13.51 -36.47 -11.64
CA ALA A 8 13.45 -35.01 -11.45
C ALA A 8 13.81 -34.25 -12.73
N ALA A 9 14.84 -34.69 -13.46
CA ALA A 9 15.19 -34.09 -14.75
C ALA A 9 14.11 -34.31 -15.82
N MET A 10 13.42 -35.46 -15.84
CA MET A 10 12.31 -35.71 -16.77
C MET A 10 11.04 -34.95 -16.41
N ILE A 11 10.75 -34.75 -15.12
CA ILE A 11 9.62 -33.92 -14.67
C ILE A 11 9.90 -32.44 -14.97
N ILE A 12 11.12 -31.96 -14.72
CA ILE A 12 11.53 -30.61 -15.14
C ILE A 12 11.45 -30.49 -16.67
N LEU A 13 11.89 -31.50 -17.43
CA LEU A 13 11.80 -31.48 -18.89
C LEU A 13 10.34 -31.51 -19.39
N LEU A 14 9.47 -32.29 -18.75
CA LEU A 14 8.03 -32.37 -19.06
C LEU A 14 7.28 -31.11 -18.64
N CYS A 15 7.60 -30.50 -17.51
CA CYS A 15 7.08 -29.19 -17.09
C CYS A 15 7.58 -28.09 -18.02
N THR A 16 8.86 -28.08 -18.40
CA THR A 16 9.38 -27.11 -19.38
C THR A 16 8.82 -27.35 -20.78
N ALA A 17 8.51 -28.59 -21.16
CA ALA A 17 7.88 -28.90 -22.46
C ALA A 17 6.38 -28.56 -22.46
N ALA A 18 5.66 -28.80 -21.37
CA ALA A 18 4.26 -28.39 -21.21
C ALA A 18 4.13 -26.86 -21.11
N PHE A 19 5.06 -26.19 -20.43
CA PHE A 19 5.15 -24.73 -20.39
C PHE A 19 5.62 -24.15 -21.74
N ALA A 20 6.50 -24.83 -22.46
CA ALA A 20 6.90 -24.47 -23.83
C ALA A 20 5.78 -24.72 -24.85
N GLN A 21 4.86 -25.65 -24.58
CA GLN A 21 3.73 -26.00 -25.44
C GLN A 21 2.48 -25.15 -25.13
N SER A 22 2.44 -24.45 -23.99
CA SER A 22 1.46 -23.41 -23.68
C SER A 22 1.98 -21.98 -23.92
N ILE A 23 3.15 -21.81 -24.54
CA ILE A 23 3.49 -20.52 -25.15
C ILE A 23 2.51 -20.38 -26.32
N SER A 24 1.36 -19.75 -26.06
CA SER A 24 0.53 -19.20 -27.12
C SER A 24 1.50 -18.44 -28.02
N GLU A 25 1.57 -18.82 -29.28
CA GLU A 25 2.43 -18.20 -30.28
C GLU A 25 2.39 -16.67 -30.08
N SER A 26 3.47 -16.08 -29.55
CA SER A 26 3.48 -14.65 -29.22
C SER A 26 3.32 -13.88 -30.52
N ILE A 27 2.22 -13.17 -30.69
CA ILE A 27 1.96 -12.47 -31.94
C ILE A 27 2.75 -11.16 -31.90
N LYS A 28 3.74 -11.06 -32.77
CA LYS A 28 4.59 -9.87 -32.85
C LYS A 28 3.97 -8.85 -33.77
N VAL A 29 3.91 -7.61 -33.31
CA VAL A 29 3.47 -6.45 -34.09
C VAL A 29 4.56 -5.39 -34.00
N ASP A 30 5.18 -5.11 -35.15
CA ASP A 30 6.09 -3.96 -35.30
C ASP A 30 5.23 -2.71 -35.54
N LEU A 31 5.33 -1.73 -34.64
CA LEU A 31 4.55 -0.51 -34.65
C LEU A 31 4.81 0.38 -35.87
N THR A 32 5.98 0.26 -36.50
CA THR A 32 6.36 1.02 -37.70
C THR A 32 5.89 0.31 -38.98
N ALA A 33 5.96 -1.02 -39.01
CA ALA A 33 5.45 -1.79 -40.15
C ALA A 33 3.92 -1.91 -40.16
N GLY A 34 3.30 -1.82 -38.97
CA GLY A 34 1.86 -1.65 -38.81
C GLY A 34 1.01 -2.82 -39.28
N THR A 35 1.59 -4.01 -39.49
CA THR A 35 0.88 -5.16 -40.05
C THR A 35 1.34 -6.47 -39.40
N SER A 36 0.37 -7.21 -38.87
CA SER A 36 0.53 -8.59 -38.40
C SER A 36 -0.82 -9.29 -38.50
N THR A 37 -0.84 -10.51 -39.02
CA THR A 37 -2.08 -11.29 -39.17
C THR A 37 -1.84 -12.73 -38.78
N SER A 38 -2.54 -13.20 -37.75
CA SER A 38 -2.77 -14.61 -37.45
C SER A 38 -4.25 -14.94 -37.70
N GLU A 39 -4.67 -16.18 -37.44
CA GLU A 39 -6.08 -16.58 -37.57
C GLU A 39 -7.02 -15.77 -36.67
N LYS A 40 -6.54 -15.28 -35.51
CA LYS A 40 -7.36 -14.62 -34.49
C LYS A 40 -6.95 -13.19 -34.15
N VAL A 41 -5.78 -12.73 -34.61
CA VAL A 41 -5.31 -11.35 -34.41
C VAL A 41 -5.08 -10.68 -35.74
N SER A 42 -5.68 -9.50 -35.90
CA SER A 42 -5.41 -8.59 -37.02
C SER A 42 -4.85 -7.28 -36.49
N ALA A 43 -3.73 -6.82 -37.05
CA ALA A 43 -3.15 -5.51 -36.78
C ALA A 43 -2.99 -4.74 -38.10
N SER A 44 -3.50 -3.51 -38.15
CA SER A 44 -3.39 -2.61 -39.31
C SER A 44 -3.35 -1.14 -38.92
N ILE A 45 -2.55 -0.33 -39.62
CA ILE A 45 -2.60 1.13 -39.52
C ILE A 45 -3.75 1.67 -40.37
N ASN A 46 -4.63 2.47 -39.77
CA ASN A 46 -5.76 3.10 -40.46
C ASN A 46 -5.35 4.41 -41.17
N GLU A 47 -6.31 5.05 -41.87
CA GLU A 47 -6.05 6.27 -42.65
C GLU A 47 -5.57 7.46 -41.81
N ASP A 48 -5.89 7.45 -40.51
CA ASP A 48 -5.49 8.48 -39.55
C ASP A 48 -4.12 8.20 -38.91
N GLY A 49 -3.46 7.09 -39.28
CA GLY A 49 -2.15 6.70 -38.75
C GLY A 49 -2.21 5.96 -37.41
N ASN A 50 -3.39 5.56 -36.94
CA ASN A 50 -3.56 4.79 -35.71
C ASN A 50 -3.42 3.29 -36.00
N LEU A 51 -2.79 2.55 -35.09
CA LEU A 51 -2.68 1.10 -35.15
C LEU A 51 -3.90 0.46 -34.49
N GLU A 52 -4.73 -0.21 -35.28
CA GLU A 52 -5.85 -1.00 -34.79
C GLU A 52 -5.43 -2.47 -34.67
N VAL A 53 -5.53 -3.01 -33.45
CA VAL A 53 -5.31 -4.42 -33.13
C VAL A 53 -6.65 -5.00 -32.68
N THR A 54 -7.09 -6.08 -33.31
CA THR A 54 -8.34 -6.78 -32.94
C THR A 54 -8.01 -8.23 -32.59
N TYR A 55 -8.53 -8.70 -31.45
CA TYR A 55 -8.45 -10.10 -31.04
C TYR A 55 -9.87 -10.71 -30.95
N GLU A 56 -10.11 -11.75 -31.73
CA GLU A 56 -11.42 -12.42 -31.81
C GLU A 56 -11.43 -13.80 -31.12
N GLY A 57 -10.34 -14.19 -30.44
CA GLY A 57 -10.24 -15.45 -29.71
C GLY A 57 -10.84 -15.39 -28.31
N SER A 58 -11.16 -16.57 -27.76
CA SER A 58 -11.74 -16.74 -26.42
C SER A 58 -10.74 -17.14 -25.33
N ASP A 59 -9.49 -17.45 -25.72
CA ASP A 59 -8.44 -17.87 -24.79
C ASP A 59 -7.50 -16.69 -24.50
N PRO A 60 -6.85 -16.61 -23.33
CA PRO A 60 -5.85 -15.57 -23.08
C PRO A 60 -4.73 -15.58 -24.12
N ILE A 61 -4.19 -14.39 -24.46
CA ILE A 61 -3.16 -14.24 -25.48
C ILE A 61 -2.10 -13.19 -25.12
N VAL A 62 -0.88 -13.40 -25.60
CA VAL A 62 0.20 -12.41 -25.55
C VAL A 62 0.45 -11.79 -26.93
N ILE A 63 0.40 -10.46 -27.00
CA ILE A 63 0.74 -9.65 -28.18
C ILE A 63 2.00 -8.86 -27.85
N THR A 64 3.09 -9.12 -28.56
CA THR A 64 4.38 -8.42 -28.36
C THR A 64 4.50 -7.24 -29.30
N LEU A 65 4.71 -6.05 -28.75
CA LEU A 65 4.89 -4.81 -29.51
C LEU A 65 6.36 -4.38 -29.51
N THR A 66 6.84 -3.90 -30.65
CA THR A 66 8.19 -3.32 -30.82
C THR A 66 8.15 -2.10 -31.71
N GLY A 67 9.10 -1.18 -31.55
CA GLY A 67 9.30 -0.05 -32.47
C GLY A 67 8.52 1.20 -32.06
N SER A 68 8.18 2.06 -33.02
CA SER A 68 7.54 3.34 -32.70
C SER A 68 6.30 3.64 -33.54
N LEU A 69 5.34 4.35 -32.93
CA LEU A 69 4.08 4.80 -33.52
C LEU A 69 3.87 6.29 -33.22
N ASN A 70 3.63 7.09 -34.26
CA ASN A 70 3.13 8.46 -34.13
C ASN A 70 1.61 8.45 -34.39
N GLY A 71 0.85 8.07 -33.37
CA GLY A 71 -0.56 7.75 -33.47
C GLY A 71 -1.01 6.96 -32.24
N THR A 72 -2.23 6.45 -32.29
CA THR A 72 -2.85 5.69 -31.20
C THR A 72 -2.73 4.20 -31.42
N LEU A 73 -2.41 3.43 -30.39
CA LEU A 73 -2.71 2.01 -30.34
C LEU A 73 -4.16 1.80 -29.88
N ILE A 74 -4.98 1.15 -30.70
CA ILE A 74 -6.36 0.78 -30.37
C ILE A 74 -6.45 -0.74 -30.30
N LEU A 75 -6.65 -1.30 -29.11
CA LEU A 75 -6.98 -2.72 -28.93
C LEU A 75 -8.50 -2.88 -28.87
N ASN A 76 -9.08 -3.71 -29.73
CA ASN A 76 -10.47 -4.14 -29.67
C ASN A 76 -10.51 -5.62 -29.25
N ASN A 77 -11.06 -5.90 -28.08
CA ASN A 77 -11.13 -7.26 -27.52
C ASN A 77 -12.18 -7.30 -26.41
N ASP A 78 -13.25 -8.08 -26.53
CA ASP A 78 -14.20 -8.28 -25.43
C ASP A 78 -14.32 -9.75 -25.01
N ASN A 79 -13.41 -10.60 -25.48
CA ASN A 79 -13.61 -12.05 -25.46
C ASN A 79 -12.71 -12.78 -24.46
N ALA A 80 -11.50 -12.29 -24.18
CA ALA A 80 -10.56 -12.93 -23.26
C ALA A 80 -9.58 -11.90 -22.68
N ASP A 81 -8.80 -12.29 -21.67
CA ASP A 81 -7.73 -11.43 -21.17
C ASP A 81 -6.57 -11.34 -22.19
N VAL A 82 -5.96 -10.15 -22.30
CA VAL A 82 -4.87 -9.89 -23.25
C VAL A 82 -3.67 -9.30 -22.53
N THR A 83 -2.49 -9.89 -22.73
CA THR A 83 -1.22 -9.28 -22.34
C THR A 83 -0.57 -8.59 -23.53
N ILE A 84 -0.38 -7.27 -23.44
CA ILE A 84 0.45 -6.49 -24.36
C ILE A 84 1.86 -6.43 -23.78
N SER A 85 2.79 -7.17 -24.37
CA SER A 85 4.20 -7.20 -23.99
C SER A 85 4.97 -6.10 -24.73
N LEU A 86 5.48 -5.10 -24.03
CA LEU A 86 6.20 -3.95 -24.57
C LEU A 86 7.71 -4.21 -24.61
N CYS A 87 8.31 -4.10 -25.80
CA CYS A 87 9.75 -4.29 -26.01
C CYS A 87 10.33 -3.11 -26.80
N ASN A 88 10.98 -2.17 -26.11
CA ASN A 88 11.52 -0.93 -26.70
C ASN A 88 10.46 -0.17 -27.54
N VAL A 89 9.29 0.04 -26.96
CA VAL A 89 8.15 0.69 -27.60
C VAL A 89 8.17 2.21 -27.40
N SER A 90 7.83 2.98 -28.43
CA SER A 90 7.50 4.41 -28.28
C SER A 90 6.21 4.75 -29.02
N ILE A 91 5.14 5.03 -28.28
CA ILE A 91 3.85 5.46 -28.82
C ILE A 91 3.64 6.91 -28.43
N LYS A 92 3.52 7.79 -29.43
CA LYS A 92 3.30 9.23 -29.25
C LYS A 92 2.07 9.65 -30.04
N ALA A 93 0.95 9.84 -29.34
CA ALA A 93 -0.30 10.21 -30.00
C ALA A 93 -0.38 11.71 -30.30
N THR A 94 -1.34 12.07 -31.15
CA THR A 94 -1.53 13.43 -31.65
C THR A 94 -2.84 14.05 -31.21
N THR A 95 -3.98 13.38 -31.36
CA THR A 95 -5.32 13.92 -31.01
C THR A 95 -6.17 12.97 -30.19
N LEU A 96 -5.65 11.79 -29.85
CA LEU A 96 -6.34 10.73 -29.11
C LEU A 96 -5.40 10.23 -28.00
N PRO A 97 -5.89 9.36 -27.07
CA PRO A 97 -5.00 8.66 -26.15
C PRO A 97 -3.91 7.93 -26.91
N ALA A 98 -2.73 7.78 -26.31
CA ALA A 98 -1.68 6.94 -26.85
C ALA A 98 -2.09 5.47 -26.92
N VAL A 99 -2.83 4.99 -25.91
CA VAL A 99 -3.37 3.63 -25.89
C VAL A 99 -4.86 3.64 -25.53
N GLN A 100 -5.68 3.01 -26.38
CA GLN A 100 -7.10 2.78 -26.16
C GLN A 100 -7.40 1.29 -26.09
N LEU A 101 -7.74 0.81 -24.90
CA LEU A 101 -8.10 -0.56 -24.61
C LEU A 101 -9.63 -0.67 -24.61
N LYS A 102 -10.21 -0.95 -25.77
CA LYS A 102 -11.64 -1.21 -25.91
C LYS A 102 -11.89 -2.68 -25.57
N SER A 103 -11.89 -2.93 -24.27
CA SER A 103 -12.00 -4.26 -23.70
C SER A 103 -12.75 -4.24 -22.38
N ALA A 104 -13.82 -5.03 -22.26
CA ALA A 104 -14.49 -5.28 -21.00
C ALA A 104 -13.73 -6.28 -20.10
N THR A 105 -12.82 -7.06 -20.67
CA THR A 105 -11.94 -8.00 -19.95
C THR A 105 -10.65 -7.33 -19.48
N THR A 106 -9.81 -8.06 -18.75
CA THR A 106 -8.55 -7.53 -18.23
C THR A 106 -7.51 -7.43 -19.33
N VAL A 107 -6.82 -6.29 -19.39
CA VAL A 107 -5.64 -6.12 -20.23
C VAL A 107 -4.42 -5.88 -19.34
N THR A 108 -3.36 -6.66 -19.57
CA THR A 108 -2.05 -6.46 -18.92
C THR A 108 -1.13 -5.70 -19.86
N LEU A 109 -0.62 -4.55 -19.43
CA LEU A 109 0.55 -3.90 -20.04
C LEU A 109 1.80 -4.43 -19.33
N TYR A 110 2.53 -5.32 -20.00
CA TYR A 110 3.74 -5.94 -19.46
C TYR A 110 4.97 -5.28 -20.09
N SER A 111 5.73 -4.48 -19.32
CA SER A 111 7.03 -3.95 -19.76
C SER A 111 8.05 -5.08 -19.75
N ALA A 112 8.40 -5.61 -20.93
CA ALA A 112 9.25 -6.79 -21.04
C ALA A 112 10.74 -6.43 -21.23
N GLU A 113 11.02 -5.43 -22.06
CA GLU A 113 12.39 -5.07 -22.42
C GLU A 113 12.52 -3.58 -22.73
N GLY A 114 13.67 -3.02 -22.33
CA GLY A 114 14.10 -1.68 -22.68
C GLY A 114 13.25 -0.58 -22.07
N ASP A 115 13.35 0.60 -22.68
CA ASP A 115 12.57 1.77 -22.28
C ASP A 115 11.31 1.85 -23.15
N ASN A 116 10.15 1.78 -22.51
CA ASN A 116 8.85 1.87 -23.16
C ASN A 116 8.21 3.22 -22.83
N ILE A 117 7.83 3.98 -23.86
CA ILE A 117 7.27 5.32 -23.72
C ILE A 117 5.87 5.35 -24.33
N ILE A 118 4.91 5.84 -23.56
CA ILE A 118 3.53 6.09 -23.98
C ILE A 118 3.23 7.56 -23.67
N ALA A 119 2.97 8.36 -24.70
CA ALA A 119 2.78 9.79 -24.56
C ALA A 119 1.54 10.26 -25.32
N ASP A 120 0.64 10.98 -24.65
CA ASP A 120 -0.46 11.67 -25.33
C ASP A 120 -0.04 13.05 -25.84
N SER A 121 -0.99 13.96 -26.02
CA SER A 121 -0.74 15.34 -26.42
C SER A 121 -1.73 16.28 -25.77
N ALA A 122 -1.43 17.58 -25.77
CA ALA A 122 -2.38 18.62 -25.34
C ALA A 122 -3.67 18.69 -26.19
N ASP A 123 -3.65 18.10 -27.39
CA ASP A 123 -4.79 18.02 -28.32
C ASP A 123 -5.57 16.70 -28.14
N ASN A 124 -5.24 15.87 -27.15
CA ASN A 124 -5.99 14.64 -26.84
C ASN A 124 -7.48 14.98 -26.59
N GLU A 125 -8.34 14.45 -27.47
CA GLU A 125 -9.79 14.65 -27.42
C GLU A 125 -10.47 13.78 -26.35
N LYS A 126 -9.74 12.83 -25.76
CA LYS A 126 -10.18 12.03 -24.61
C LYS A 126 -9.40 12.42 -23.35
N LYS A 127 -9.89 11.97 -22.19
CA LYS A 127 -9.38 12.42 -20.89
C LYS A 127 -8.20 11.60 -20.35
N GLY A 128 -7.55 10.73 -21.12
CA GLY A 128 -6.47 9.86 -20.63
C GLY A 128 -5.38 9.57 -21.66
N ALA A 129 -4.12 9.42 -21.24
CA ALA A 129 -3.05 8.94 -22.11
C ALA A 129 -3.19 7.44 -22.42
N ILE A 130 -3.63 6.68 -21.42
CA ILE A 130 -4.12 5.31 -21.56
C ILE A 130 -5.57 5.28 -21.08
N THR A 131 -6.45 4.70 -21.90
CA THR A 131 -7.86 4.51 -21.55
C THR A 131 -8.26 3.05 -21.64
N SER A 132 -9.08 2.57 -20.71
CA SER A 132 -9.65 1.22 -20.73
C SER A 132 -11.08 1.20 -20.24
N SER A 133 -11.94 0.44 -20.93
CA SER A 133 -13.32 0.18 -20.49
C SER A 133 -13.42 -0.92 -19.43
N GLY A 134 -12.37 -1.73 -19.27
CA GLY A 134 -12.26 -2.81 -18.29
C GLY A 134 -10.99 -2.66 -17.45
N ASN A 135 -10.62 -3.72 -16.74
CA ASN A 135 -9.47 -3.69 -15.83
C ASN A 135 -8.14 -3.55 -16.57
N LEU A 136 -7.23 -2.79 -15.97
CA LEU A 136 -5.86 -2.63 -16.43
C LEU A 136 -4.89 -3.20 -15.39
N VAL A 137 -4.01 -4.10 -15.82
CA VAL A 137 -2.87 -4.55 -15.02
C VAL A 137 -1.60 -3.94 -15.59
N ILE A 138 -0.78 -3.35 -14.74
CA ILE A 138 0.59 -2.92 -15.06
C ILE A 138 1.54 -3.91 -14.40
N ASP A 139 2.48 -4.43 -15.19
CA ASP A 139 3.46 -5.40 -14.75
C ASP A 139 4.72 -5.26 -15.61
N GLY A 140 5.83 -5.89 -15.23
CA GLY A 140 7.02 -5.89 -16.03
C GLY A 140 8.25 -6.44 -15.35
N SER A 141 9.32 -6.56 -16.13
CA SER A 141 10.66 -6.85 -15.63
C SER A 141 11.25 -5.64 -14.91
N ASP A 142 11.93 -5.87 -13.78
CA ASP A 142 12.73 -4.86 -13.07
C ASP A 142 13.84 -4.23 -13.94
N SER A 143 14.22 -4.90 -15.03
CA SER A 143 15.25 -4.42 -15.96
C SER A 143 14.70 -3.54 -17.10
N SER A 144 13.41 -3.23 -17.09
CA SER A 144 12.72 -2.46 -18.13
C SER A 144 11.94 -1.32 -17.50
N THR A 145 11.63 -0.29 -18.28
CA THR A 145 10.84 0.85 -17.80
C THR A 145 9.59 1.06 -18.64
N LEU A 146 8.51 1.49 -17.98
CA LEU A 146 7.33 2.05 -18.61
C LEU A 146 7.16 3.51 -18.17
N THR A 147 7.32 4.45 -19.11
CA THR A 147 7.08 5.87 -18.87
C THR A 147 5.79 6.30 -19.58
N VAL A 148 4.86 6.87 -18.82
CA VAL A 148 3.63 7.48 -19.34
C VAL A 148 3.74 9.00 -19.22
N GLU A 149 3.82 9.70 -20.34
CA GLU A 149 3.88 11.17 -20.41
C GLU A 149 2.47 11.72 -20.69
N VAL A 150 2.02 12.65 -19.85
CA VAL A 150 0.63 13.15 -19.81
C VAL A 150 0.62 14.66 -20.03
N TYR A 151 -0.10 15.09 -21.08
CA TYR A 151 -0.15 16.46 -21.55
C TYR A 151 -1.57 17.04 -21.62
N LYS A 152 -2.60 16.27 -21.23
CA LYS A 152 -3.99 16.72 -21.28
C LYS A 152 -4.76 16.62 -19.96
N LYS A 153 -5.00 15.40 -19.49
CA LYS A 153 -5.78 15.15 -18.27
C LYS A 153 -5.18 14.01 -17.48
N HIS A 154 -5.71 12.81 -17.63
CA HIS A 154 -5.28 11.67 -16.83
C HIS A 154 -4.13 10.92 -17.49
N GLY A 155 -3.24 10.33 -16.69
CA GLY A 155 -2.31 9.33 -17.23
C GLY A 155 -3.07 8.09 -17.62
N LEU A 156 -3.74 7.49 -16.63
CA LEU A 156 -4.64 6.36 -16.79
C LEU A 156 -6.07 6.82 -16.49
N LYS A 157 -6.99 6.70 -17.47
CA LYS A 157 -8.43 6.82 -17.22
C LYS A 157 -9.10 5.47 -17.49
N ILE A 158 -9.41 4.76 -16.41
CA ILE A 158 -9.81 3.35 -16.43
C ILE A 158 -11.19 3.23 -15.81
N ASP A 159 -12.16 2.76 -16.60
CA ASP A 159 -13.54 2.56 -16.14
C ASP A 159 -13.65 1.27 -15.28
N GLY A 160 -12.61 0.43 -15.31
CA GLY A 160 -12.41 -0.70 -14.40
C GLY A 160 -11.52 -0.38 -13.19
N GLY A 161 -10.88 -1.42 -12.66
CA GLY A 161 -9.82 -1.32 -11.66
C GLY A 161 -8.42 -1.27 -12.28
N VAL A 162 -7.47 -0.72 -11.53
CA VAL A 162 -6.04 -0.72 -11.87
C VAL A 162 -5.30 -1.60 -10.88
N THR A 163 -4.48 -2.51 -11.38
CA THR A 163 -3.57 -3.33 -10.55
C THR A 163 -2.14 -3.16 -11.00
N VAL A 164 -1.22 -2.95 -10.07
CA VAL A 164 0.23 -2.92 -10.31
C VAL A 164 0.85 -4.14 -9.63
N ASN A 165 1.41 -5.05 -10.42
CA ASN A 165 1.99 -6.30 -9.92
C ASN A 165 3.51 -6.29 -9.83
N GLY A 166 4.19 -5.38 -10.52
CA GLY A 166 5.64 -5.37 -10.62
C GLY A 166 6.16 -4.40 -11.68
N GLY A 167 7.47 -4.46 -11.90
CA GLY A 167 8.19 -3.63 -12.88
C GLY A 167 8.47 -2.20 -12.40
N ASN A 168 9.06 -1.39 -13.27
CA ASN A 168 9.39 0.01 -13.00
C ASN A 168 8.56 0.93 -13.91
N THR A 169 7.58 1.61 -13.31
CA THR A 169 6.65 2.50 -14.00
C THR A 169 6.76 3.93 -13.48
N THR A 170 6.85 4.88 -14.41
CA THR A 170 6.78 6.32 -14.09
C THR A 170 5.63 6.96 -14.86
N ILE A 171 4.76 7.69 -14.18
CA ILE A 171 3.67 8.48 -14.79
C ILE A 171 3.93 9.96 -14.51
N ILE A 172 4.07 10.76 -15.57
CA ILE A 172 4.47 12.16 -15.50
C ILE A 172 3.42 13.04 -16.15
N GLY A 173 2.69 13.81 -15.34
CA GLY A 173 1.91 14.95 -15.78
C GLY A 173 2.69 16.23 -15.58
N ASP A 174 2.75 17.05 -16.61
CA ASP A 174 3.29 18.40 -16.52
C ASP A 174 2.22 19.42 -16.08
N GLU A 175 2.59 20.69 -16.03
CA GLU A 175 1.71 21.81 -15.62
C GLU A 175 0.48 22.00 -16.53
N THR A 176 0.45 21.36 -17.70
CA THR A 176 -0.67 21.41 -18.64
C THR A 176 -1.66 20.25 -18.45
N ALA A 177 -1.30 19.21 -17.69
CA ALA A 177 -2.20 18.13 -17.35
C ALA A 177 -3.22 18.58 -16.29
N GLU A 178 -4.50 18.60 -16.67
CA GLU A 178 -5.62 19.04 -15.81
C GLU A 178 -6.35 17.85 -15.14
N GLY A 179 -5.63 16.81 -14.71
CA GLY A 179 -6.25 15.59 -14.19
C GLY A 179 -5.35 14.69 -13.36
N ASN A 180 -5.95 13.66 -12.79
CA ASN A 180 -5.25 12.68 -11.94
C ASN A 180 -4.34 11.77 -12.76
N MET A 181 -3.15 11.46 -12.28
CA MET A 181 -2.23 10.56 -13.00
C MET A 181 -2.81 9.15 -13.12
N ILE A 182 -3.53 8.69 -12.10
CA ILE A 182 -4.36 7.50 -12.16
C ILE A 182 -5.79 7.88 -11.74
N SER A 183 -6.76 7.65 -12.62
CA SER A 183 -8.18 7.70 -12.32
C SER A 183 -8.80 6.34 -12.67
N ALA A 184 -9.11 5.57 -11.63
CA ALA A 184 -9.80 4.30 -11.73
C ALA A 184 -11.22 4.42 -11.18
N ASP A 185 -12.18 3.74 -11.78
CA ASP A 185 -13.56 3.81 -11.32
C ASP A 185 -13.83 2.77 -10.22
N LEU A 186 -13.20 1.58 -10.29
CA LEU A 186 -13.48 0.48 -9.36
C LEU A 186 -12.51 0.36 -8.19
N TYR A 187 -11.21 0.31 -8.46
CA TYR A 187 -10.20 0.16 -7.40
C TYR A 187 -8.81 0.49 -7.93
N PHE A 188 -7.88 0.74 -7.01
CA PHE A 188 -6.46 0.68 -7.27
C PHE A 188 -5.82 -0.33 -6.32
N ILE A 189 -5.04 -1.27 -6.84
CA ILE A 189 -4.30 -2.27 -6.06
C ILE A 189 -2.82 -2.23 -6.47
N MET A 190 -1.91 -2.07 -5.53
CA MET A 190 -0.48 -2.25 -5.76
C MET A 190 0.05 -3.43 -4.96
N ASN A 191 0.48 -4.48 -5.64
CA ASN A 191 1.02 -5.69 -5.04
C ASN A 191 2.53 -5.64 -4.89
N ASP A 192 3.24 -5.11 -5.89
CA ASP A 192 4.69 -4.95 -5.89
C ASP A 192 5.14 -3.96 -6.98
N GLY A 193 6.45 -3.78 -7.14
CA GLY A 193 7.09 -2.97 -8.18
C GLY A 193 7.46 -1.56 -7.72
N TYR A 194 8.02 -0.78 -8.65
CA TYR A 194 8.35 0.63 -8.46
C TYR A 194 7.36 1.47 -9.26
N LEU A 195 6.55 2.28 -8.57
CA LEU A 195 5.64 3.23 -9.19
C LEU A 195 5.99 4.65 -8.73
N THR A 196 6.44 5.46 -9.68
CA THR A 196 6.67 6.90 -9.46
C THR A 196 5.60 7.70 -10.19
N ILE A 197 4.96 8.62 -9.47
CA ILE A 197 3.92 9.50 -10.00
C ILE A 197 4.32 10.96 -9.76
N LEU A 198 4.41 11.71 -10.84
CA LEU A 198 4.62 13.15 -10.81
C LEU A 198 3.36 13.83 -11.36
N ALA A 199 2.46 14.24 -10.47
CA ALA A 199 1.21 14.91 -10.79
C ALA A 199 1.38 16.44 -10.70
N ASN A 200 2.23 17.01 -11.56
CA ASN A 200 2.64 18.42 -11.49
C ASN A 200 1.67 19.38 -12.22
N GLY A 201 0.35 19.18 -12.07
CA GLY A 201 -0.66 20.04 -12.67
C GLY A 201 -0.58 21.52 -12.25
N ASN A 202 -1.56 22.32 -12.65
CA ASN A 202 -1.60 23.72 -12.20
C ASN A 202 -1.99 23.80 -10.72
N THR A 203 -1.51 24.81 -9.99
CA THR A 203 -1.87 25.08 -8.59
C THR A 203 -3.19 25.85 -8.43
N TYR A 204 -3.90 26.12 -9.52
CA TYR A 204 -5.22 26.75 -9.52
C TYR A 204 -6.05 26.31 -10.74
N GLY A 205 -7.21 25.70 -10.52
CA GLY A 205 -8.21 25.33 -11.53
C GLY A 205 -7.79 24.21 -12.50
N GLY A 206 -6.76 23.44 -12.13
CA GLY A 206 -6.14 22.39 -12.96
C GLY A 206 -5.24 21.46 -12.13
N GLU A 207 -5.58 21.29 -10.86
CA GLU A 207 -4.79 20.56 -9.89
C GLU A 207 -4.85 19.07 -10.17
N SER A 208 -3.67 18.45 -10.12
CA SER A 208 -3.53 17.03 -10.40
C SER A 208 -3.34 16.24 -9.11
N LYS A 209 -4.14 15.18 -8.98
CA LYS A 209 -3.96 14.16 -7.94
C LYS A 209 -3.04 13.05 -8.44
N GLY A 210 -2.40 12.33 -7.52
CA GLY A 210 -1.66 11.12 -7.88
C GLY A 210 -2.62 10.01 -8.31
N ILE A 211 -3.27 9.39 -7.33
CA ILE A 211 -4.21 8.28 -7.50
C ILE A 211 -5.59 8.72 -7.00
N LYS A 212 -6.61 8.63 -7.86
CA LYS A 212 -8.01 8.77 -7.48
C LYS A 212 -8.79 7.53 -7.90
N VAL A 213 -9.40 6.87 -6.92
CA VAL A 213 -10.46 5.90 -7.16
C VAL A 213 -11.80 6.63 -7.03
N ASN A 214 -12.62 6.60 -8.08
CA ASN A 214 -13.87 7.36 -8.10
C ASN A 214 -14.97 6.69 -7.29
N GLY A 215 -15.06 5.35 -7.35
CA GLY A 215 -16.23 4.59 -6.89
C GLY A 215 -17.42 4.85 -7.81
N VAL A 216 -18.08 3.77 -8.23
CA VAL A 216 -19.25 3.87 -9.11
C VAL A 216 -20.37 3.06 -8.49
N GLU A 217 -21.48 3.72 -8.22
CA GLU A 217 -22.68 3.06 -7.72
C GLU A 217 -23.18 2.01 -8.72
N GLY A 218 -23.66 0.88 -8.21
CA GLY A 218 -24.11 -0.26 -9.02
C GLY A 218 -22.99 -1.20 -9.47
N THR A 219 -21.73 -0.93 -9.11
CA THR A 219 -20.59 -1.81 -9.44
C THR A 219 -20.33 -2.86 -8.36
N GLY A 220 -21.35 -3.63 -8.00
CA GLY A 220 -21.23 -4.70 -7.00
C GLY A 220 -20.88 -4.20 -5.59
N THR A 221 -21.01 -5.08 -4.61
CA THR A 221 -20.78 -4.70 -3.20
C THR A 221 -19.28 -4.54 -2.93
N GLY A 222 -18.84 -3.38 -2.46
CA GLY A 222 -17.51 -3.20 -1.84
C GLY A 222 -16.34 -2.81 -2.75
N LEU A 223 -16.60 -2.20 -3.91
CA LEU A 223 -15.56 -1.53 -4.71
C LEU A 223 -15.40 -0.06 -4.28
N GLY A 224 -14.52 0.71 -4.91
CA GLY A 224 -14.25 2.12 -4.62
C GLY A 224 -13.00 2.38 -3.75
N TYR A 225 -12.18 1.36 -3.54
CA TYR A 225 -11.08 1.41 -2.57
C TYR A 225 -9.69 1.51 -3.22
N VAL A 226 -8.72 1.91 -2.41
CA VAL A 226 -7.28 1.84 -2.72
C VAL A 226 -6.64 0.80 -1.79
N GLU A 227 -5.79 -0.06 -2.32
CA GLU A 227 -5.05 -1.07 -1.55
C GLU A 227 -3.58 -1.14 -1.97
N ILE A 228 -2.68 -1.06 -1.00
CA ILE A 228 -1.22 -1.15 -1.20
C ILE A 228 -0.70 -2.30 -0.35
N ASN A 229 -0.35 -3.40 -1.01
CA ASN A 229 0.16 -4.63 -0.40
C ASN A 229 1.68 -4.68 -0.34
N GLY A 230 2.38 -4.02 -1.27
CA GLY A 230 3.83 -4.08 -1.39
C GLY A 230 4.39 -3.11 -2.42
N GLY A 231 5.70 -3.25 -2.71
CA GLY A 231 6.43 -2.40 -3.64
C GLY A 231 6.84 -1.04 -3.07
N TYR A 232 7.35 -0.19 -3.95
CA TYR A 232 7.78 1.18 -3.66
C TYR A 232 6.90 2.16 -4.46
N LEU A 233 6.12 2.97 -3.76
CA LEU A 233 5.25 3.99 -4.31
C LEU A 233 5.78 5.37 -3.93
N ASP A 234 6.09 6.21 -4.92
CA ASP A 234 6.52 7.58 -4.71
C ASP A 234 5.64 8.54 -5.52
N ILE A 235 4.94 9.43 -4.82
CA ILE A 235 4.00 10.37 -5.42
C ILE A 235 4.37 11.79 -5.00
N THR A 236 4.59 12.64 -5.99
CA THR A 236 4.53 14.10 -5.82
C THR A 236 3.31 14.64 -6.57
N SER A 237 2.44 15.37 -5.89
CA SER A 237 1.21 15.91 -6.46
C SER A 237 0.90 17.32 -6.02
N VAL A 238 0.16 18.06 -6.85
CA VAL A 238 -0.32 19.40 -6.49
C VAL A 238 -1.50 19.32 -5.53
N ASP A 239 -2.40 18.37 -5.76
CA ASP A 239 -3.52 18.06 -4.87
C ASP A 239 -3.25 16.72 -4.15
N LYS A 240 -4.29 16.06 -3.66
CA LYS A 240 -4.26 14.75 -3.00
C LYS A 240 -3.34 13.75 -3.70
N ALA A 241 -2.41 13.16 -2.95
CA ALA A 241 -1.53 12.14 -3.52
C ALA A 241 -2.31 10.83 -3.74
N ILE A 242 -3.10 10.40 -2.77
CA ILE A 242 -3.97 9.22 -2.84
C ILE A 242 -5.36 9.58 -2.31
N THR A 243 -6.42 9.23 -3.04
CA THR A 243 -7.80 9.36 -2.56
C THR A 243 -8.69 8.22 -3.04
N ALA A 244 -9.38 7.58 -2.09
CA ALA A 244 -10.59 6.81 -2.35
C ALA A 244 -11.77 7.77 -2.21
N GLY A 245 -12.27 8.28 -3.34
CA GLY A 245 -12.95 9.57 -3.40
C GLY A 245 -14.47 9.54 -3.42
N TRP A 246 -15.10 8.36 -3.40
CA TRP A 246 -16.56 8.25 -3.42
C TRP A 246 -17.18 8.77 -2.12
N LYS A 247 -18.24 9.56 -2.22
CA LYS A 247 -18.97 10.09 -1.08
C LYS A 247 -20.46 9.82 -1.22
N LEU A 248 -21.04 9.13 -0.25
CA LEU A 248 -22.48 8.83 -0.22
C LEU A 248 -23.36 10.06 -0.47
N ALA A 249 -23.05 11.20 0.19
CA ALA A 249 -23.88 12.40 0.10
C ALA A 249 -23.82 13.12 -1.27
N GLU A 250 -22.77 12.89 -2.05
CA GLU A 250 -22.51 13.62 -3.31
C GLU A 250 -22.69 12.72 -4.55
N ASP A 251 -22.29 11.44 -4.43
CA ASP A 251 -22.14 10.54 -5.57
C ASP A 251 -23.23 9.47 -5.65
N ALA A 252 -24.01 9.23 -4.59
CA ALA A 252 -25.11 8.28 -4.63
C ALA A 252 -26.23 8.78 -5.55
N THR A 253 -26.73 7.88 -6.39
CA THR A 253 -27.81 8.11 -7.37
C THR A 253 -29.06 7.29 -7.05
N THR A 254 -28.99 6.35 -6.11
CA THR A 254 -30.11 5.55 -5.60
C THR A 254 -30.20 5.62 -4.07
N GLU A 255 -31.34 5.19 -3.52
CA GLU A 255 -31.56 5.10 -2.06
C GLU A 255 -31.06 3.78 -1.45
N GLU A 256 -30.82 2.77 -2.28
CA GLU A 256 -30.35 1.46 -1.82
C GLU A 256 -28.83 1.51 -1.61
N THR A 257 -28.37 1.20 -0.41
CA THR A 257 -26.95 1.36 -0.06
C THR A 257 -26.15 0.05 -0.10
N THR A 258 -26.77 -1.05 -0.54
CA THR A 258 -26.14 -2.38 -0.46
C THR A 258 -25.01 -2.58 -1.47
N ASP A 259 -25.04 -1.82 -2.57
CA ASP A 259 -24.10 -1.80 -3.68
C ASP A 259 -23.32 -0.49 -3.76
N ASP A 260 -23.35 0.30 -2.68
CA ASP A 260 -22.53 1.48 -2.55
C ASP A 260 -21.04 1.12 -2.50
N PRO A 261 -20.19 1.94 -3.13
CA PRO A 261 -18.75 1.87 -2.94
C PRO A 261 -18.34 2.02 -1.46
N ILE A 262 -17.26 1.35 -1.09
CA ILE A 262 -16.58 1.43 0.21
C ILE A 262 -15.26 2.17 -0.03
N PRO A 263 -15.21 3.50 0.16
CA PRO A 263 -14.06 4.35 -0.17
C PRO A 263 -12.97 4.29 0.91
N ASN A 264 -12.52 3.07 1.20
CA ASN A 264 -11.43 2.82 2.13
C ASN A 264 -10.07 2.89 1.42
N VAL A 265 -9.05 3.20 2.21
CA VAL A 265 -7.66 3.05 1.81
C VAL A 265 -6.99 2.03 2.73
N TYR A 266 -6.31 1.05 2.17
CA TYR A 266 -5.59 0.01 2.90
C TYR A 266 -4.10 0.07 2.55
N ILE A 267 -3.25 0.28 3.56
CA ILE A 267 -1.80 0.14 3.47
C ILE A 267 -1.41 -1.10 4.25
N ASN A 268 -1.26 -2.22 3.55
CA ASN A 268 -0.90 -3.52 4.13
C ASN A 268 0.61 -3.73 4.22
N GLY A 269 1.38 -3.07 3.36
CA GLY A 269 2.83 -3.19 3.28
C GLY A 269 3.46 -2.21 2.29
N GLY A 270 4.69 -2.49 1.88
CA GLY A 270 5.44 -1.65 0.95
C GLY A 270 6.07 -0.40 1.60
N GLU A 271 6.64 0.44 0.74
CA GLU A 271 7.21 1.74 1.08
C GLU A 271 6.48 2.82 0.27
N VAL A 272 5.72 3.68 0.97
CA VAL A 272 4.85 4.70 0.39
C VAL A 272 5.38 6.08 0.78
N HIS A 273 5.77 6.86 -0.22
CA HIS A 273 6.20 8.25 -0.08
C HIS A 273 5.20 9.13 -0.80
N VAL A 274 4.58 10.05 -0.08
CA VAL A 274 3.67 11.04 -0.65
C VAL A 274 4.11 12.45 -0.27
N ARG A 275 4.13 13.33 -1.28
CA ARG A 275 4.43 14.74 -1.11
C ARG A 275 3.40 15.58 -1.86
N THR A 276 2.80 16.53 -1.16
CA THR A 276 1.95 17.54 -1.80
C THR A 276 2.64 18.89 -1.91
N THR A 277 2.32 19.64 -2.97
CA THR A 277 2.98 20.91 -3.29
C THR A 277 2.03 22.09 -3.46
N GLY A 278 0.73 21.85 -3.62
CA GLY A 278 -0.27 22.91 -3.69
C GLY A 278 -0.35 23.70 -2.39
N THR A 279 -0.88 24.92 -2.42
CA THR A 279 -1.20 25.65 -1.18
C THR A 279 -2.71 25.52 -0.96
N PRO A 280 -3.17 25.08 0.22
CA PRO A 280 -4.60 25.00 0.51
C PRO A 280 -5.30 26.34 0.22
N TYR A 281 -6.46 26.28 -0.42
CA TYR A 281 -7.33 27.43 -0.61
C TYR A 281 -8.79 27.02 -0.70
N GLU A 282 -9.69 27.93 -0.33
CA GLU A 282 -11.12 27.75 -0.43
C GLU A 282 -11.75 29.06 -0.91
N VAL A 283 -12.27 29.05 -2.13
CA VAL A 283 -13.02 30.19 -2.72
C VAL A 283 -14.51 29.87 -2.76
N SER A 284 -14.85 28.62 -3.08
CA SER A 284 -16.20 28.04 -3.03
C SER A 284 -16.13 26.50 -3.04
N ASP A 285 -17.27 25.82 -2.88
CA ASP A 285 -17.38 24.36 -2.95
C ASP A 285 -16.80 23.74 -4.25
N ASP A 286 -16.88 24.45 -5.37
CA ASP A 286 -16.36 24.01 -6.68
C ASP A 286 -14.95 24.56 -6.97
N GLU A 287 -14.41 25.40 -6.09
CA GLU A 287 -13.15 26.12 -6.28
C GLU A 287 -12.37 26.11 -4.96
N SER A 288 -11.84 24.93 -4.65
CA SER A 288 -11.01 24.67 -3.49
C SER A 288 -9.86 23.73 -3.85
N LEU A 289 -8.82 23.78 -3.03
CA LEU A 289 -7.68 22.87 -3.10
C LEU A 289 -7.33 22.45 -1.67
N SER A 290 -7.32 21.13 -1.46
CA SER A 290 -6.92 20.51 -0.19
C SER A 290 -5.86 19.44 -0.45
N PRO A 291 -4.57 19.83 -0.55
CA PRO A 291 -3.48 18.93 -0.90
C PRO A 291 -3.09 17.99 0.25
N GLU A 292 -3.96 17.03 0.52
CA GLU A 292 -3.76 16.02 1.55
C GLU A 292 -2.85 14.88 1.03
N GLY A 293 -2.24 14.12 1.94
CA GLY A 293 -1.41 12.98 1.56
C GLY A 293 -2.25 11.80 1.12
N ILE A 294 -2.87 11.13 2.09
CA ILE A 294 -3.70 9.95 1.88
C ILE A 294 -5.09 10.21 2.46
N GLU A 295 -6.10 10.19 1.59
CA GLU A 295 -7.50 10.41 1.96
C GLU A 295 -8.35 9.16 1.75
N ALA A 296 -9.10 8.78 2.78
CA ALA A 296 -10.20 7.82 2.67
C ALA A 296 -11.52 8.52 3.01
N LYS A 297 -12.52 8.49 2.12
CA LYS A 297 -13.83 9.07 2.46
C LYS A 297 -14.58 8.28 3.54
N ASP A 298 -14.19 7.04 3.81
CA ASP A 298 -14.64 6.28 4.98
C ASP A 298 -13.47 6.01 5.94
N THR A 299 -12.76 4.89 5.77
CA THR A 299 -11.72 4.46 6.71
C THR A 299 -10.36 4.28 6.06
N LEU A 300 -9.32 4.84 6.68
CA LEU A 300 -7.92 4.59 6.34
C LEU A 300 -7.33 3.55 7.30
N TYR A 301 -6.85 2.44 6.73
CA TYR A 301 -6.15 1.39 7.46
C TYR A 301 -4.66 1.40 7.11
N ILE A 302 -3.80 1.47 8.14
CA ILE A 302 -2.36 1.22 8.01
C ILE A 302 -2.05 -0.04 8.82
N ASN A 303 -1.96 -1.18 8.15
CA ASN A 303 -1.70 -2.48 8.76
C ASN A 303 -0.19 -2.79 8.86
N GLY A 304 0.64 -2.14 8.05
CA GLY A 304 2.08 -2.35 8.01
C GLY A 304 2.78 -1.46 6.99
N GLY A 305 4.02 -1.81 6.65
CA GLY A 305 4.84 -1.06 5.70
C GLY A 305 5.47 0.19 6.28
N THR A 306 5.99 1.03 5.39
CA THR A 306 6.55 2.35 5.71
C THR A 306 5.78 3.42 4.95
N VAL A 307 5.26 4.42 5.66
CA VAL A 307 4.54 5.56 5.10
C VAL A 307 5.27 6.84 5.48
N TYR A 308 5.65 7.62 4.47
CA TYR A 308 6.16 8.98 4.60
C TYR A 308 5.20 9.93 3.90
N ALA A 309 4.52 10.79 4.66
CA ALA A 309 3.59 11.79 4.15
C ALA A 309 4.08 13.20 4.53
N TYR A 310 4.47 13.97 3.51
CA TYR A 310 4.93 15.36 3.65
C TYR A 310 3.99 16.29 2.89
N THR A 311 3.10 16.96 3.61
CA THR A 311 1.96 17.62 2.97
C THR A 311 1.84 19.08 3.36
N THR A 312 1.12 19.82 2.54
CA THR A 312 0.71 21.19 2.87
C THR A 312 -0.60 21.21 3.64
N ASP A 313 -1.54 20.33 3.30
CA ASP A 313 -2.75 20.07 4.08
C ASP A 313 -2.57 18.79 4.92
N ASP A 314 -3.65 18.14 5.34
CA ASP A 314 -3.59 16.93 6.15
C ASP A 314 -2.71 15.83 5.56
N SER A 315 -1.86 15.22 6.38
CA SER A 315 -1.01 14.14 5.90
C SER A 315 -1.82 12.86 5.70
N LEU A 316 -2.68 12.53 6.67
CA LEU A 316 -3.65 11.45 6.62
C LEU A 316 -5.03 12.03 6.96
N ASN A 317 -6.01 11.83 6.09
CA ASN A 317 -7.39 12.29 6.30
C ASN A 317 -8.38 11.12 6.17
N ALA A 318 -9.35 11.02 7.08
CA ALA A 318 -10.47 10.10 6.91
C ALA A 318 -11.82 10.66 7.34
N GLY A 319 -12.86 10.30 6.57
CA GLY A 319 -14.24 10.69 6.86
C GLY A 319 -14.87 10.01 8.08
N ASN A 320 -14.35 8.85 8.52
CA ASN A 320 -14.91 8.09 9.64
C ASN A 320 -13.84 7.57 10.60
N ALA A 321 -12.76 6.95 10.10
CA ALA A 321 -11.72 6.43 10.98
C ALA A 321 -10.33 6.36 10.35
N ILE A 322 -9.31 6.58 11.18
CA ILE A 322 -7.91 6.25 10.87
C ILE A 322 -7.46 5.16 11.85
N ILE A 323 -7.07 4.00 11.33
CA ILE A 323 -6.69 2.82 12.11
C ILE A 323 -5.27 2.40 11.74
N ILE A 324 -4.33 2.54 12.69
CA ILE A 324 -2.93 2.17 12.53
C ILE A 324 -2.64 0.94 13.38
N ASN A 325 -2.50 -0.22 12.73
CA ASN A 325 -2.24 -1.50 13.39
C ASN A 325 -0.75 -1.86 13.47
N GLY A 326 0.09 -1.23 12.65
CA GLY A 326 1.51 -1.54 12.59
C GLY A 326 2.27 -0.71 11.55
N GLY A 327 3.54 -1.04 11.35
CA GLY A 327 4.41 -0.36 10.40
C GLY A 327 5.11 0.87 10.97
N TYR A 328 5.67 1.68 10.07
CA TYR A 328 6.31 2.95 10.38
C TYR A 328 5.59 4.07 9.63
N THR A 329 4.97 4.99 10.35
CA THR A 329 4.25 6.14 9.78
C THR A 329 4.94 7.42 10.20
N TYR A 330 5.41 8.19 9.23
CA TYR A 330 5.86 9.56 9.40
C TYR A 330 4.90 10.47 8.64
N ALA A 331 4.24 11.38 9.36
CA ALA A 331 3.25 12.30 8.83
C ALA A 331 3.62 13.73 9.25
N ALA A 332 3.79 14.64 8.30
CA ALA A 332 4.13 16.02 8.57
C ALA A 332 3.36 16.98 7.67
N SER A 333 2.53 17.81 8.28
CA SER A 333 1.75 18.85 7.62
C SER A 333 2.32 20.23 7.90
N THR A 334 2.29 21.11 6.90
CA THR A 334 2.83 22.46 7.01
C THR A 334 1.77 23.56 7.17
N ALA A 335 0.51 23.32 6.83
CA ALA A 335 -0.56 24.31 6.97
C ALA A 335 -1.78 23.83 7.76
N ASN A 336 -2.03 22.53 7.88
CA ASN A 336 -3.20 21.98 8.58
C ASN A 336 -2.84 20.89 9.59
N ASP A 337 -3.82 20.10 10.02
CA ASP A 337 -3.62 18.92 10.85
C ASP A 337 -2.65 17.94 10.17
N SER A 338 -2.05 17.04 10.93
CA SER A 338 -1.25 15.97 10.32
C SER A 338 -2.05 14.69 10.15
N ILE A 339 -2.74 14.24 11.20
CA ILE A 339 -3.67 13.12 11.15
C ILE A 339 -5.05 13.66 11.56
N ASP A 340 -5.96 13.76 10.59
CA ASP A 340 -7.32 14.27 10.77
C ASP A 340 -8.35 13.15 10.50
N SER A 341 -9.22 12.89 11.48
CA SER A 341 -10.38 12.03 11.30
C SER A 341 -11.65 12.70 11.78
N ASN A 342 -12.67 12.73 10.92
CA ASN A 342 -14.01 13.17 11.29
C ASN A 342 -14.77 12.17 12.20
N GLY A 343 -14.10 11.11 12.66
CA GLY A 343 -14.64 10.15 13.63
C GLY A 343 -13.56 9.71 14.61
N THR A 344 -12.93 8.55 14.40
CA THR A 344 -12.00 7.97 15.39
C THR A 344 -10.57 7.83 14.89
N ILE A 345 -9.62 8.03 15.81
CA ILE A 345 -8.23 7.62 15.61
C ILE A 345 -7.96 6.39 16.49
N GLU A 346 -7.45 5.32 15.90
CA GLU A 346 -7.01 4.12 16.62
C GLU A 346 -5.54 3.82 16.30
N ILE A 347 -4.71 3.77 17.34
CA ILE A 347 -3.32 3.31 17.24
C ILE A 347 -3.18 2.01 18.05
N ASN A 348 -2.98 0.90 17.34
CA ASN A 348 -2.89 -0.43 17.91
C ASN A 348 -1.47 -1.02 17.89
N GLY A 349 -0.58 -0.45 17.08
CA GLY A 349 0.80 -0.91 16.97
C GLY A 349 1.66 -0.05 16.03
N GLY A 350 2.92 -0.44 15.87
CA GLY A 350 3.88 0.24 14.99
C GLY A 350 4.56 1.45 15.64
N THR A 351 5.18 2.28 14.79
CA THR A 351 5.79 3.56 15.17
C THR A 351 5.12 4.68 14.39
N VAL A 352 4.53 5.65 15.08
CA VAL A 352 3.87 6.82 14.45
C VAL A 352 4.55 8.10 14.89
N ILE A 353 5.05 8.87 13.93
CA ILE A 353 5.62 10.20 14.15
C ILE A 353 4.75 11.16 13.37
N THR A 354 4.02 12.03 14.06
CA THR A 354 3.12 12.98 13.42
C THR A 354 3.34 14.40 13.92
N MET A 355 3.25 15.37 13.02
CA MET A 355 3.57 16.75 13.32
C MET A 355 2.88 17.77 12.42
N SER A 356 2.40 18.85 13.03
CA SER A 356 1.80 20.01 12.36
C SER A 356 2.60 21.29 12.64
N ASN A 357 2.76 22.15 11.62
CA ASN A 357 3.53 23.41 11.70
C ASN A 357 2.65 24.66 11.91
N SER A 358 1.34 24.54 11.72
CA SER A 358 0.37 25.64 11.83
C SER A 358 -0.31 25.63 13.21
N MET A 359 -1.34 26.46 13.43
CA MET A 359 -2.10 26.48 14.69
C MET A 359 -2.96 25.22 14.93
N GLU A 360 -2.78 24.19 14.12
CA GLU A 360 -3.57 22.95 14.09
C GLU A 360 -2.88 21.80 14.85
N GLN A 361 -3.48 20.62 14.83
CA GLN A 361 -3.16 19.47 15.67
C GLN A 361 -2.30 18.42 14.94
N ALA A 362 -1.51 17.65 15.68
CA ALA A 362 -0.87 16.48 15.07
C ALA A 362 -1.87 15.31 14.97
N PHE A 363 -2.73 15.17 15.98
CA PHE A 363 -3.89 14.27 15.97
C PHE A 363 -5.17 15.07 16.20
N ASP A 364 -6.06 15.11 15.21
CA ASP A 364 -7.42 15.64 15.33
C ASP A 364 -8.47 14.54 15.07
N CYS A 365 -9.35 14.35 16.05
CA CYS A 365 -10.50 13.46 15.99
C CYS A 365 -11.69 14.04 16.75
N ASP A 366 -11.80 15.37 16.78
CA ASP A 366 -12.77 16.21 17.50
C ASP A 366 -12.72 16.12 19.04
N SER A 367 -12.50 14.93 19.61
CA SER A 367 -12.52 14.68 21.05
C SER A 367 -11.62 13.53 21.45
N HIS A 368 -11.04 13.63 22.65
CA HIS A 368 -10.22 12.56 23.25
C HIS A 368 -10.97 11.23 23.38
N ALA A 369 -12.30 11.27 23.52
CA ALA A 369 -13.12 10.06 23.59
C ALA A 369 -13.09 9.22 22.31
N ASN A 370 -12.71 9.82 21.18
CA ASN A 370 -12.60 9.18 19.88
C ASN A 370 -11.19 8.64 19.59
N PHE A 371 -10.22 8.91 20.47
CA PHE A 371 -8.87 8.41 20.32
C PHE A 371 -8.67 7.16 21.19
N THR A 372 -8.47 6.03 20.54
CA THR A 372 -8.08 4.75 21.15
C THR A 372 -6.59 4.48 20.96
N TYR A 373 -5.90 4.08 22.03
CA TYR A 373 -4.50 3.64 21.97
C TYR A 373 -4.30 2.32 22.73
N THR A 374 -3.83 1.28 22.03
CA THR A 374 -3.66 -0.06 22.62
C THR A 374 -2.24 -0.63 22.54
N GLY A 375 -1.36 -0.07 21.71
CA GLY A 375 0.02 -0.56 21.57
C GLY A 375 0.85 0.20 20.53
N GLY A 376 2.15 -0.12 20.44
CA GLY A 376 3.11 0.60 19.59
C GLY A 376 3.74 1.82 20.27
N ASN A 377 4.55 2.57 19.53
CA ASN A 377 5.12 3.85 19.97
C ASN A 377 4.60 4.98 19.09
N TYR A 378 4.30 6.12 19.68
CA TYR A 378 3.99 7.30 18.89
C TYR A 378 4.49 8.59 19.52
N VAL A 379 4.73 9.59 18.66
CA VAL A 379 4.86 10.99 19.03
C VAL A 379 3.94 11.83 18.15
N GLY A 380 3.14 12.68 18.78
CA GLY A 380 2.35 13.72 18.11
C GLY A 380 2.77 15.10 18.59
N ALA A 381 3.17 15.98 17.68
CA ALA A 381 3.70 17.29 18.01
C ALA A 381 3.02 18.41 17.19
N GLY A 382 2.26 19.29 17.85
CA GLY A 382 1.44 20.30 17.19
C GLY A 382 1.13 21.50 18.07
N ASN A 383 0.23 22.38 17.65
CA ASN A 383 -0.26 23.49 18.47
C ASN A 383 -1.54 23.17 19.28
N GLY A 384 -1.91 21.90 19.24
CA GLY A 384 -2.89 21.18 20.03
C GLY A 384 -2.78 19.71 19.65
N ASN A 385 -3.37 18.83 20.44
CA ASN A 385 -3.49 17.41 20.13
C ASN A 385 -4.69 16.85 20.89
N ASN A 386 -5.45 15.99 20.23
CA ASN A 386 -6.21 15.00 20.96
C ASN A 386 -5.28 13.97 21.59
N MET A 387 -5.70 13.48 22.77
CA MET A 387 -5.03 12.39 23.47
C MET A 387 -5.92 11.17 23.56
N PRO A 388 -5.34 9.96 23.72
CA PRO A 388 -6.12 8.77 24.00
C PRO A 388 -7.01 8.95 25.23
N GLY A 389 -8.32 8.86 25.02
CA GLY A 389 -9.35 9.02 26.06
C GLY A 389 -10.55 8.07 25.88
N SER A 390 -10.56 7.26 24.81
CA SER A 390 -11.53 6.19 24.63
C SER A 390 -11.49 5.17 25.76
N ALA A 391 -12.64 4.60 26.11
CA ALA A 391 -12.74 3.52 27.10
C ALA A 391 -12.07 2.21 26.63
N ALA A 392 -11.74 2.10 25.34
CA ALA A 392 -11.01 0.97 24.78
C ALA A 392 -9.48 1.12 24.91
N THR A 393 -8.97 2.28 25.35
CA THR A 393 -7.54 2.52 25.55
C THR A 393 -6.99 1.61 26.64
N THR A 394 -5.87 0.93 26.33
CA THR A 394 -5.19 0.01 27.25
C THR A 394 -3.69 0.28 27.38
N ALA A 395 -3.14 1.16 26.55
CA ALA A 395 -1.76 1.60 26.62
C ALA A 395 -1.65 3.02 27.21
N TYR A 396 -0.44 3.39 27.60
CA TYR A 396 -0.18 4.57 28.42
C TYR A 396 0.43 5.70 27.60
N SER A 397 0.02 6.93 27.86
CA SER A 397 0.49 8.13 27.17
C SER A 397 0.86 9.24 28.15
N ILE A 398 1.89 10.01 27.77
CA ILE A 398 2.38 11.17 28.50
C ILE A 398 2.36 12.36 27.55
N ALA A 399 1.78 13.48 27.96
CA ALA A 399 1.83 14.72 27.19
C ALA A 399 2.41 15.89 27.98
N TYR A 400 2.98 16.84 27.23
CA TYR A 400 3.59 18.03 27.79
C TYR A 400 3.42 19.23 26.87
N GLY A 401 2.99 20.35 27.46
CA GLY A 401 2.73 21.58 26.73
C GLY A 401 2.78 22.85 27.60
N ASP A 402 3.72 22.89 28.53
CA ASP A 402 3.99 24.08 29.36
C ASP A 402 4.98 25.07 28.74
N THR A 403 5.51 24.75 27.55
CA THR A 403 6.43 25.61 26.81
C THR A 403 6.13 25.57 25.31
N THR A 404 6.56 26.61 24.61
CA THR A 404 6.70 26.58 23.16
C THR A 404 8.00 25.88 22.80
N PHE A 405 7.94 25.02 21.79
CA PHE A 405 9.09 24.38 21.18
C PHE A 405 9.35 24.99 19.80
N TYR A 406 10.61 25.14 19.46
CA TYR A 406 11.09 25.63 18.17
C TYR A 406 11.93 24.57 17.45
N ALA A 407 12.19 24.78 16.17
CA ALA A 407 13.14 23.97 15.39
C ALA A 407 14.43 23.66 16.16
N GLY A 408 14.75 22.37 16.27
CA GLY A 408 15.95 21.86 16.94
C GLY A 408 15.85 21.74 18.45
N ASP A 409 14.73 22.15 19.07
CA ASP A 409 14.44 21.84 20.48
C ASP A 409 14.21 20.34 20.65
N GLN A 410 14.52 19.86 21.85
CA GLN A 410 14.67 18.43 22.12
C GLN A 410 14.09 18.11 23.48
N ILE A 411 13.23 17.10 23.50
CA ILE A 411 12.51 16.62 24.67
C ILE A 411 12.68 15.10 24.80
N ALA A 412 12.77 14.57 26.02
CA ALA A 412 12.59 13.15 26.30
C ALA A 412 11.71 12.92 27.52
N VAL A 413 11.18 11.71 27.58
CA VAL A 413 10.66 11.06 28.77
C VAL A 413 11.69 10.05 29.27
N LEU A 414 12.07 10.18 30.54
CA LEU A 414 12.99 9.28 31.24
C LEU A 414 12.26 8.41 32.24
N ASP A 415 12.74 7.19 32.46
CA ASP A 415 12.33 6.36 33.59
C ASP A 415 13.00 6.80 34.92
N SER A 416 12.63 6.14 36.01
CA SER A 416 13.21 6.41 37.35
C SER A 416 14.70 6.08 37.50
N GLU A 417 15.29 5.41 36.50
CA GLU A 417 16.72 5.07 36.42
C GLU A 417 17.49 6.03 35.49
N ASP A 418 16.86 7.14 35.06
CA ASP A 418 17.40 8.14 34.13
C ASP A 418 17.63 7.64 32.70
N ASN A 419 17.04 6.51 32.29
CA ASN A 419 17.12 6.01 30.92
C ASN A 419 16.07 6.69 30.04
N VAL A 420 16.44 7.03 28.79
CA VAL A 420 15.46 7.49 27.80
C VAL A 420 14.50 6.36 27.45
N VAL A 421 13.21 6.64 27.60
CA VAL A 421 12.12 5.75 27.18
C VAL A 421 11.69 6.10 25.76
N THR A 422 11.45 7.38 25.52
CA THR A 422 11.14 7.97 24.21
C THR A 422 11.44 9.46 24.24
N GLY A 423 11.54 10.09 23.08
CA GLY A 423 11.72 11.52 22.96
C GLY A 423 11.65 12.01 21.53
N PHE A 424 11.75 13.32 21.37
CA PHE A 424 11.58 13.96 20.07
C PHE A 424 12.54 15.14 19.90
N VAL A 425 13.05 15.27 18.68
CA VAL A 425 13.76 16.45 18.18
C VAL A 425 12.84 17.13 17.20
N VAL A 426 12.46 18.36 17.50
CA VAL A 426 11.61 19.16 16.61
C VAL A 426 12.36 19.42 15.30
N PRO A 427 11.84 18.97 14.14
CA PRO A 427 12.53 19.14 12.87
C PRO A 427 12.70 20.61 12.49
N TYR A 428 13.69 20.90 11.65
CA TYR A 428 14.08 22.27 11.31
C TYR A 428 13.05 23.00 10.43
N GLU A 429 12.13 22.24 9.84
CA GLU A 429 11.02 22.72 9.03
C GLU A 429 9.88 23.30 9.89
N ILE A 430 9.88 23.04 11.21
CA ILE A 430 8.87 23.56 12.13
C ILE A 430 9.23 24.94 12.67
N THR A 431 8.28 25.88 12.55
CA THR A 431 8.37 27.23 13.09
C THR A 431 8.18 27.21 14.61
N SER A 432 7.09 26.62 15.09
CA SER A 432 6.83 26.43 16.52
C SER A 432 5.68 25.46 16.77
N LEU A 433 5.76 24.71 17.87
CA LEU A 433 4.68 23.87 18.39
C LEU A 433 4.54 24.06 19.91
N THR A 434 3.40 23.72 20.49
CA THR A 434 3.10 23.97 21.93
C THR A 434 2.64 22.73 22.70
N SER A 435 2.37 21.63 22.00
CA SER A 435 1.90 20.37 22.59
C SER A 435 2.67 19.20 21.98
N ILE A 436 3.23 18.35 22.83
CA ILE A 436 3.81 17.07 22.42
C ILE A 436 3.19 15.96 23.26
N VAL A 437 2.67 14.93 22.61
CA VAL A 437 2.18 13.70 23.23
C VAL A 437 3.02 12.51 22.81
N PHE A 438 3.33 11.65 23.77
CA PHE A 438 4.05 10.39 23.58
C PHE A 438 3.17 9.22 23.99
N GLY A 439 3.14 8.17 23.17
CA GLY A 439 2.76 6.82 23.59
C GLY A 439 3.97 5.91 23.50
N SER A 440 4.13 5.01 24.48
CA SER A 440 5.17 3.99 24.43
C SER A 440 4.75 2.71 25.10
N GLU A 441 5.14 1.58 24.51
CA GLU A 441 4.99 0.25 25.12
C GLU A 441 5.73 0.13 26.46
N ASN A 442 6.71 0.99 26.72
CA ASN A 442 7.51 1.01 27.94
C ASN A 442 6.87 1.83 29.08
N PHE A 443 5.81 2.60 28.83
CA PHE A 443 5.07 3.26 29.88
C PHE A 443 4.20 2.25 30.65
N LYS A 444 4.26 2.26 31.99
CA LYS A 444 3.53 1.33 32.86
C LYS A 444 2.80 2.05 33.98
N ALA A 445 1.63 1.52 34.36
CA ALA A 445 0.87 2.02 35.51
C ALA A 445 1.68 1.99 36.80
N GLY A 446 1.60 3.09 37.55
CA GLY A 446 2.25 3.26 38.85
C GLY A 446 3.75 3.52 38.80
N GLU A 447 4.36 3.61 37.61
CA GLU A 447 5.73 4.08 37.45
C GLU A 447 5.78 5.61 37.37
N THR A 448 6.95 6.15 37.71
CA THR A 448 7.24 7.58 37.68
C THR A 448 8.18 7.87 36.52
N PHE A 449 7.85 8.89 35.73
CA PHE A 449 8.65 9.35 34.60
C PHE A 449 9.01 10.82 34.75
N SER A 450 10.16 11.22 34.23
CA SER A 450 10.59 12.62 34.19
C SER A 450 10.64 13.13 32.75
N ILE A 451 10.11 14.32 32.52
CA ILE A 451 10.32 15.05 31.27
C ILE A 451 11.55 15.93 31.40
N VAL A 452 12.43 15.81 30.40
CA VAL A 452 13.65 16.59 30.31
C VAL A 452 13.72 17.32 28.98
N LEU A 453 14.31 18.51 29.00
CA LEU A 453 14.70 19.26 27.81
C LEU A 453 16.22 19.26 27.69
N GLY A 454 16.76 19.06 26.48
CA GLY A 454 18.21 19.14 26.28
C GLY A 454 18.74 18.43 25.04
N ALA A 455 20.04 18.60 24.77
CA ALA A 455 20.67 18.09 23.56
C ALA A 455 21.05 16.60 23.65
N TYR A 456 20.57 15.79 22.72
CA TYR A 456 21.02 14.42 22.44
C TYR A 456 22.45 14.40 21.89
N GLU A 457 23.18 13.31 22.14
CA GLU A 457 24.53 13.08 21.60
C GLU A 457 24.51 12.78 20.09
N ALA A 458 23.45 12.13 19.60
CA ALA A 458 23.24 11.82 18.19
C ALA A 458 21.85 12.29 17.74
N GLN A 459 21.73 12.76 16.50
CA GLN A 459 20.45 13.15 15.92
C GLN A 459 19.61 11.89 15.66
N PRO A 460 18.41 11.77 16.24
CA PRO A 460 17.55 10.62 16.01
C PRO A 460 16.97 10.61 14.59
N LYS A 461 16.68 9.41 14.06
CA LYS A 461 16.00 9.25 12.77
C LYS A 461 14.62 9.90 12.86
N ASP A 462 14.30 10.76 11.89
CA ASP A 462 13.00 11.44 11.79
C ASP A 462 12.58 12.17 13.09
N GLY A 463 13.57 12.56 13.89
CA GLY A 463 13.37 13.24 15.18
C GLY A 463 13.03 12.31 16.36
N LEU A 464 12.63 11.05 16.14
CA LEU A 464 12.24 10.14 17.23
C LEU A 464 13.45 9.54 17.95
N ALA A 465 13.64 9.93 19.21
CA ALA A 465 14.62 9.33 20.10
C ALA A 465 14.04 8.08 20.75
N GLU A 466 14.47 6.90 20.30
CA GLU A 466 14.06 5.62 20.88
C GLU A 466 14.76 5.31 22.20
N ALA A 467 14.30 4.25 22.87
CA ALA A 467 14.89 3.76 24.10
C ALA A 467 16.41 3.53 23.97
N GLY A 468 17.18 4.06 24.91
CA GLY A 468 18.64 3.98 24.91
C GLY A 468 19.37 5.17 24.24
N ALA A 469 18.64 6.16 23.70
CA ALA A 469 19.24 7.43 23.30
C ALA A 469 19.93 8.12 24.50
N THR A 470 21.02 8.85 24.24
CA THR A 470 21.84 9.48 25.28
C THR A 470 21.91 11.00 25.13
N PHE A 471 21.97 11.71 26.26
CA PHE A 471 22.09 13.17 26.31
C PHE A 471 23.51 13.65 26.48
N LYS A 472 23.79 14.78 25.83
CA LYS A 472 24.94 15.64 26.09
C LYS A 472 24.67 16.59 27.25
N THR A 473 23.47 17.16 27.29
CA THR A 473 22.98 18.02 28.39
C THR A 473 21.48 17.79 28.56
N ARG A 474 20.98 17.84 29.79
CA ARG A 474 19.53 17.79 30.07
C ARG A 474 19.19 18.63 31.30
N GLU A 475 17.98 19.17 31.32
CA GLU A 475 17.34 19.82 32.46
C GLU A 475 15.99 19.13 32.69
N GLU A 476 15.77 18.62 33.90
CA GLU A 476 14.47 18.09 34.30
C GLU A 476 13.48 19.22 34.50
N VAL A 477 12.30 19.09 33.89
CA VAL A 477 11.26 20.12 33.92
C VAL A 477 10.07 19.69 34.77
N VAL A 478 9.65 18.42 34.66
CA VAL A 478 8.55 17.88 35.45
C VAL A 478 8.73 16.38 35.68
N THR A 479 8.22 15.90 36.81
CA THR A 479 8.09 14.48 37.14
C THR A 479 6.61 14.13 37.22
N MET A 480 6.20 13.02 36.61
CA MET A 480 4.81 12.57 36.53
C MET A 480 4.68 11.11 36.95
N ASP A 481 3.67 10.83 37.76
CA ASP A 481 3.28 9.47 38.13
C ASP A 481 2.19 8.97 37.17
N MET A 482 2.37 7.79 36.57
CA MET A 482 1.39 7.16 35.67
C MET A 482 0.18 6.63 36.46
N THR A 483 -0.74 7.53 36.79
CA THR A 483 -1.92 7.24 37.60
C THR A 483 -3.17 6.89 36.78
N ASP A 484 -3.16 7.21 35.50
CA ASP A 484 -4.20 6.88 34.53
C ASP A 484 -3.55 6.47 33.19
N TYR A 485 -4.34 6.02 32.22
CA TYR A 485 -3.85 5.72 30.86
C TYR A 485 -3.22 6.95 30.21
N THR A 486 -3.73 8.14 30.51
CA THR A 486 -3.21 9.39 30.00
C THR A 486 -2.86 10.31 31.16
N VAL A 487 -1.62 10.80 31.20
CA VAL A 487 -1.20 11.88 32.11
C VAL A 487 -0.60 13.03 31.31
N SER A 488 -0.81 14.26 31.79
CA SER A 488 -0.36 15.45 31.10
C SER A 488 0.06 16.55 32.06
N GLU A 489 1.01 17.37 31.62
CA GLU A 489 1.37 18.64 32.25
C GLU A 489 1.28 19.76 31.20
N GLY A 490 0.63 20.87 31.57
CA GLY A 490 0.44 22.03 30.68
C GLY A 490 -0.67 21.89 29.65
N TYR A 491 -0.61 22.73 28.61
CA TYR A 491 -1.64 22.81 27.57
C TYR A 491 -1.41 21.76 26.49
N ILE A 492 -2.32 20.79 26.36
CA ILE A 492 -2.20 19.75 25.32
C ILE A 492 -3.10 20.02 24.12
N GLY A 493 -4.19 20.75 24.30
CA GLY A 493 -5.24 20.97 23.31
C GLY A 493 -6.59 21.20 24.01
N MET A 494 -7.58 21.76 23.29
CA MET A 494 -8.92 21.93 23.84
C MET A 494 -9.79 20.71 23.50
N ASP A 495 -10.38 20.07 24.51
CA ASP A 495 -11.58 19.22 24.34
C ASP A 495 -12.74 20.16 23.98
N MET A 496 -12.80 20.56 22.71
CA MET A 496 -13.85 21.40 22.19
C MET A 496 -15.09 20.52 21.99
N GLY A 497 -15.84 20.27 23.06
CA GLY A 497 -17.15 19.64 22.94
C GLY A 497 -18.00 20.33 21.87
N THR A 498 -18.18 19.66 20.73
CA THR A 498 -19.14 19.90 19.63
C THR A 498 -19.55 21.36 19.33
N GLY A 499 -18.67 22.37 19.38
CA GLY A 499 -19.19 23.74 19.46
C GLY A 499 -18.32 24.94 19.11
N THR A 500 -17.05 24.79 18.73
CA THR A 500 -16.26 25.94 18.27
C THR A 500 -15.29 25.52 17.20
N MET A 501 -15.50 26.05 16.00
CA MET A 501 -14.81 25.71 14.77
C MET A 501 -13.29 25.80 14.94
N GLY A 502 -12.63 24.67 14.65
CA GLY A 502 -11.22 24.61 14.29
C GLY A 502 -10.95 25.49 13.06
N GLY A 503 -9.67 25.70 12.76
CA GLY A 503 -9.25 26.51 11.62
C GLY A 503 -9.88 26.04 10.31
N MET A 504 -9.77 26.88 9.29
CA MET A 504 -10.36 26.68 7.97
C MET A 504 -9.74 25.48 7.23
N GLY A 505 -10.05 24.25 7.68
CA GLY A 505 -10.19 23.08 6.82
C GLY A 505 -11.58 23.15 6.18
N GLY A 506 -11.65 22.87 4.88
CA GLY A 506 -12.85 23.10 4.08
C GLY A 506 -14.11 22.58 4.76
N GLN A 507 -15.07 23.48 5.02
CA GLN A 507 -16.35 23.09 5.59
C GLN A 507 -17.03 22.15 4.60
N MET A 508 -17.10 20.86 4.91
CA MET A 508 -18.10 20.00 4.27
C MET A 508 -19.49 20.59 4.51
N PRO A 509 -20.36 20.74 3.49
CA PRO A 509 -21.75 21.09 3.71
C PRO A 509 -22.43 19.98 4.53
N GLN A 510 -22.70 20.24 5.80
CA GLN A 510 -23.66 19.46 6.58
C GLN A 510 -25.05 19.64 5.94
N GLY A 511 -25.47 18.63 5.17
CA GLY A 511 -26.87 18.45 4.79
C GLY A 511 -27.68 18.00 6.01
N ASP A 512 -28.65 18.82 6.40
CA ASP A 512 -29.56 18.64 7.55
C ASP A 512 -30.10 17.20 7.70
N PHE A 513 -29.66 16.48 8.74
CA PHE A 513 -30.40 15.33 9.24
C PHE A 513 -31.56 15.83 10.13
N ASP A 514 -32.78 15.85 9.57
CA ASP A 514 -34.02 16.07 10.32
C ASP A 514 -34.62 14.71 10.77
N PRO A 515 -34.47 14.30 12.04
CA PRO A 515 -35.01 13.02 12.53
C PRO A 515 -36.56 13.02 12.64
N THR A 516 -37.27 14.06 12.20
CA THR A 516 -38.74 14.12 12.25
C THR A 516 -39.45 13.69 10.97
N GLN A 517 -38.72 13.28 9.92
CA GLN A 517 -39.32 12.87 8.63
C GLN A 517 -39.68 11.38 8.52
N LEU A 518 -39.31 10.51 9.47
CA LEU A 518 -39.75 9.10 9.45
C LEU A 518 -41.09 8.90 10.17
N GLY A 519 -42.16 9.30 9.48
CA GLY A 519 -43.52 8.92 9.83
C GLY A 519 -43.82 7.45 9.49
N GLY A 520 -43.50 6.53 10.38
CA GLY A 520 -43.86 5.11 10.25
C GLY A 520 -44.08 4.46 11.61
N THR A 521 -45.33 4.12 11.92
CA THR A 521 -45.75 3.49 13.18
C THR A 521 -45.12 2.10 13.36
N MET A 522 -44.40 1.88 14.46
CA MET A 522 -43.93 0.55 14.89
C MET A 522 -45.12 -0.38 15.22
N PRO A 523 -45.18 -1.61 14.70
CA PRO A 523 -46.04 -2.65 15.25
C PRO A 523 -45.41 -3.24 16.51
N THR A 524 -46.13 -3.09 17.61
CA THR A 524 -45.96 -3.85 18.83
C THR A 524 -46.36 -5.32 18.62
N ASP A 525 -45.41 -6.25 18.69
CA ASP A 525 -45.69 -7.55 19.34
C ASP A 525 -44.41 -8.19 19.90
N MET A 526 -44.33 -8.21 21.23
CA MET A 526 -43.35 -8.97 22.00
C MET A 526 -43.93 -10.36 22.26
N GLY A 527 -43.35 -11.38 21.62
CA GLY A 527 -43.53 -12.79 21.99
C GLY A 527 -42.29 -13.30 22.72
N GLN A 528 -42.43 -13.55 24.03
CA GLN A 528 -41.43 -14.09 24.96
C GLN A 528 -40.79 -15.42 24.53
N MET A 529 -39.49 -15.57 24.83
CA MET A 529 -38.80 -16.72 25.48
C MET A 529 -37.28 -16.53 25.25
N GLY A 530 -36.32 -16.66 26.16
CA GLY A 530 -36.18 -16.96 27.58
C GLY A 530 -34.66 -16.99 27.83
N GLY A 531 -34.20 -16.53 29.01
CA GLY A 531 -32.76 -16.44 29.33
C GLY A 531 -32.06 -17.80 29.58
N PRO A 532 -30.87 -17.79 30.21
CA PRO A 532 -29.57 -17.95 29.56
C PRO A 532 -29.02 -19.38 29.66
N GLN A 533 -28.30 -19.84 28.64
CA GLN A 533 -27.47 -21.04 28.73
C GLN A 533 -26.03 -20.77 28.29
N ARG A 534 -25.13 -21.35 29.10
CA ARG A 534 -23.69 -21.21 29.08
C ARG A 534 -23.06 -21.91 27.87
N GLY A 535 -22.03 -21.26 27.32
CA GLY A 535 -20.79 -21.83 26.76
C GLY A 535 -20.84 -23.15 26.01
N MET A 536 -20.63 -23.07 24.70
CA MET A 536 -19.86 -24.04 23.93
C MET A 536 -19.05 -23.27 22.87
N GLY A 537 -17.73 -23.44 22.91
CA GLY A 537 -16.81 -22.85 21.94
C GLY A 537 -16.98 -23.46 20.55
N MET A 538 -16.93 -22.62 19.53
CA MET A 538 -16.82 -23.05 18.14
C MET A 538 -15.34 -23.07 17.74
N ASN A 539 -14.75 -24.25 17.75
CA ASN A 539 -13.60 -24.58 16.89
C ASN A 539 -14.19 -24.92 15.51
N GLY A 540 -14.21 -23.95 14.60
CA GLY A 540 -14.44 -24.19 13.17
C GLY A 540 -13.11 -24.41 12.47
N GLY A 541 -12.54 -25.60 12.61
CA GLY A 541 -11.39 -26.01 11.80
C GLY A 541 -11.82 -26.26 10.36
N PHE A 542 -11.15 -25.58 9.42
CA PHE A 542 -11.28 -25.81 7.99
C PHE A 542 -10.89 -27.27 7.66
N ASP A 543 -11.82 -28.03 7.07
CA ASP A 543 -11.58 -29.42 6.71
C ASP A 543 -10.80 -29.51 5.37
N ILE A 544 -9.47 -29.59 5.50
CA ILE A 544 -8.52 -29.77 4.39
C ILE A 544 -8.83 -31.04 3.55
N GLN A 545 -9.48 -32.07 4.10
CA GLN A 545 -9.82 -33.30 3.36
C GLN A 545 -10.87 -33.06 2.27
N SER A 546 -11.78 -32.11 2.49
CA SER A 546 -12.82 -31.75 1.55
C SER A 546 -12.27 -31.02 0.31
N ILE A 547 -11.21 -30.21 0.49
CA ILE A 547 -10.49 -29.52 -0.60
C ILE A 547 -9.59 -30.51 -1.35
N LEU A 548 -8.96 -31.45 -0.63
CA LEU A 548 -8.09 -32.47 -1.23
C LEU A 548 -8.88 -33.42 -2.17
N THR A 549 -10.13 -33.72 -1.82
CA THR A 549 -11.00 -34.58 -2.62
C THR A 549 -11.43 -33.89 -3.93
N LEU A 550 -11.72 -32.58 -3.87
CA LEU A 550 -12.03 -31.75 -5.05
C LEU A 550 -10.84 -31.62 -6.02
N PHE A 551 -9.61 -31.56 -5.50
CA PHE A 551 -8.40 -31.52 -6.32
C PHE A 551 -8.06 -32.89 -6.95
N LEU A 552 -8.34 -33.99 -6.26
CA LEU A 552 -8.09 -35.35 -6.76
C LEU A 552 -9.10 -35.77 -7.83
N GLU A 553 -10.35 -35.31 -7.78
CA GLU A 553 -11.35 -35.57 -8.82
C GLU A 553 -11.03 -34.86 -10.15
N GLN A 554 -10.34 -33.70 -10.13
CA GLN A 554 -9.90 -33.01 -11.35
C GLN A 554 -8.59 -33.57 -11.95
N ALA A 555 -7.75 -34.23 -11.14
CA ALA A 555 -6.50 -34.83 -11.59
C ALA A 555 -6.69 -36.21 -12.26
N ALA A 556 -7.85 -36.84 -12.09
CA ALA A 556 -8.14 -38.18 -12.61
C ALA A 556 -8.40 -38.23 -14.14
N ASP A 557 -8.62 -37.08 -14.79
CA ASP A 557 -8.96 -36.99 -16.23
C ASP A 557 -7.76 -36.64 -17.13
N VAL A 558 -6.52 -36.71 -16.63
CA VAL A 558 -5.32 -36.52 -17.45
C VAL A 558 -4.94 -37.85 -18.12
N GLU A 559 -5.32 -38.02 -19.40
CA GLU A 559 -4.81 -39.14 -20.22
C GLU A 559 -3.30 -38.97 -20.46
N LEU A 560 -2.49 -39.93 -19.99
CA LEU A 560 -1.06 -40.00 -20.30
C LEU A 560 -0.85 -40.35 -21.79
N PRO A 561 0.14 -39.75 -22.48
CA PRO A 561 0.47 -40.11 -23.86
C PRO A 561 0.80 -41.60 -24.02
N GLU A 562 0.42 -42.21 -25.16
CA GLU A 562 0.69 -43.62 -25.46
C GLU A 562 2.19 -43.98 -25.27
N GLY A 563 2.47 -44.93 -24.37
CA GLY A 563 3.81 -45.49 -24.17
C GLY A 563 4.45 -45.21 -22.80
N ILE A 564 3.79 -44.46 -21.91
CA ILE A 564 4.28 -44.24 -20.53
C ILE A 564 3.47 -45.09 -19.56
N THR A 565 4.11 -46.09 -18.94
CA THR A 565 3.59 -46.81 -17.76
C THR A 565 4.28 -46.28 -16.52
N LEU A 566 3.50 -45.78 -15.54
CA LEU A 566 4.02 -45.47 -14.21
C LEU A 566 4.48 -46.78 -13.51
N PRO A 567 5.56 -46.75 -12.72
CA PRO A 567 5.96 -47.90 -11.91
C PRO A 567 4.85 -48.24 -10.88
N GLU A 568 4.52 -49.52 -10.72
CA GLU A 568 3.43 -50.00 -9.85
C GLU A 568 3.62 -49.74 -8.33
N ASP A 569 4.77 -49.21 -7.91
CA ASP A 569 5.16 -49.10 -6.49
C ASP A 569 5.57 -47.66 -6.08
N LEU A 570 4.70 -46.67 -6.28
CA LEU A 570 4.84 -45.33 -5.68
C LEU A 570 3.96 -45.25 -4.43
N ASP A 571 4.58 -45.11 -3.26
CA ASP A 571 3.87 -44.84 -2.00
C ASP A 571 3.28 -43.42 -2.03
N SER A 572 1.98 -43.30 -1.73
CA SER A 572 1.20 -42.06 -1.91
C SER A 572 1.71 -40.91 -1.06
N ASP A 573 2.32 -41.20 0.08
CA ASP A 573 2.74 -40.19 1.05
C ASP A 573 4.03 -39.46 0.63
N GLU A 574 4.92 -40.12 -0.14
CA GLU A 574 6.17 -39.51 -0.64
C GLU A 574 5.94 -38.62 -1.87
N ALA A 575 4.95 -38.98 -2.71
CA ALA A 575 4.55 -38.16 -3.86
C ALA A 575 3.88 -36.85 -3.41
N ILE A 576 3.07 -36.89 -2.35
CA ILE A 576 2.40 -35.71 -1.78
C ILE A 576 3.42 -34.75 -1.14
N GLN A 577 4.43 -35.26 -0.43
CA GLN A 577 5.50 -34.44 0.14
C GLN A 577 6.33 -33.71 -0.93
N LEU A 578 6.58 -34.37 -2.07
CA LEU A 578 7.34 -33.78 -3.19
C LEU A 578 6.56 -32.66 -3.89
N VAL A 579 5.24 -32.83 -4.06
CA VAL A 579 4.36 -31.80 -4.65
C VAL A 579 4.24 -30.60 -3.71
N LEU A 580 4.10 -30.82 -2.40
CA LEU A 580 4.08 -29.74 -1.40
C LEU A 580 5.43 -29.00 -1.31
N TYR A 581 6.55 -29.70 -1.46
CA TYR A 581 7.89 -29.11 -1.48
C TYR A 581 8.16 -28.24 -2.72
N LEU A 582 7.63 -28.64 -3.88
CA LEU A 582 7.75 -27.90 -5.14
C LEU A 582 6.80 -26.70 -5.22
N LEU A 583 5.63 -26.77 -4.59
CA LEU A 583 4.67 -25.65 -4.53
C LEU A 583 5.04 -24.61 -3.45
N GLY A 584 5.84 -24.98 -2.45
CA GLY A 584 6.23 -24.10 -1.34
C GLY A 584 7.48 -23.23 -1.55
N ASN A 585 8.21 -23.38 -2.66
CA ASN A 585 9.44 -22.62 -2.94
C ASN A 585 9.36 -21.87 -4.27
N TYR A 586 8.61 -20.77 -4.27
CA TYR A 586 8.81 -19.65 -5.19
C TYR A 586 9.57 -18.55 -4.43
N VAL A 587 10.88 -18.72 -4.27
CA VAL A 587 11.80 -17.70 -3.75
C VAL A 587 13.14 -17.80 -4.51
N ASP A 588 13.52 -16.67 -5.11
CA ASP A 588 14.83 -16.24 -5.66
C ASP A 588 15.89 -17.29 -6.03
N THR A 589 16.14 -17.43 -7.34
CA THR A 589 17.09 -18.38 -7.94
C THR A 589 18.57 -17.99 -7.85
N THR A 590 18.93 -16.92 -7.13
CA THR A 590 20.31 -16.40 -7.14
C THR A 590 21.22 -17.10 -6.11
N GLU A 591 20.69 -17.58 -4.98
CA GLU A 591 21.50 -18.29 -3.97
C GLU A 591 21.84 -19.74 -4.35
N LEU A 592 20.99 -20.39 -5.16
CA LEU A 592 21.16 -21.81 -5.51
C LEU A 592 22.33 -22.07 -6.48
N GLN A 593 22.69 -21.08 -7.32
CA GLN A 593 23.85 -21.20 -8.21
C GLN A 593 25.18 -21.16 -7.45
N SER A 594 25.24 -20.45 -6.31
CA SER A 594 26.45 -20.37 -5.47
C SER A 594 26.71 -21.65 -4.67
N LEU A 595 25.65 -22.34 -4.23
CA LEU A 595 25.73 -23.59 -3.46
C LEU A 595 26.09 -24.81 -4.31
N ILE A 596 25.71 -24.82 -5.58
CA ILE A 596 26.02 -25.91 -6.52
C ILE A 596 27.47 -25.87 -6.99
N GLN A 597 28.10 -24.68 -7.04
CA GLN A 597 29.48 -24.56 -7.52
C GLN A 597 30.54 -24.91 -6.46
N GLY A 598 30.20 -24.84 -5.16
CA GLY A 598 31.11 -25.20 -4.05
C GLY A 598 31.14 -26.68 -3.67
N SER A 599 30.16 -27.47 -4.10
CA SER A 599 29.95 -28.85 -3.63
C SER A 599 30.40 -29.94 -4.63
N VAL A 600 30.95 -29.54 -5.78
CA VAL A 600 31.49 -30.47 -6.81
C VAL A 600 33.02 -30.66 -6.69
N GLU A 601 33.74 -29.87 -5.89
CA GLU A 601 35.22 -29.96 -5.81
C GLU A 601 35.79 -30.88 -4.73
N ASN A 602 35.01 -31.34 -3.73
CA ASN A 602 35.54 -32.21 -2.68
C ASN A 602 34.70 -33.49 -2.54
N GLY A 603 34.93 -34.43 -3.44
CA GLY A 603 34.32 -35.75 -3.36
C GLY A 603 34.85 -36.55 -2.17
N GLU A 604 33.95 -37.05 -1.32
CA GLU A 604 34.13 -38.30 -0.57
C GLU A 604 32.78 -38.75 0.02
N PHE A 605 32.17 -39.77 -0.60
CA PHE A 605 31.17 -40.63 0.04
C PHE A 605 31.94 -41.78 0.70
N GLY A 606 31.83 -41.90 2.02
CA GLY A 606 32.35 -43.03 2.80
C GLY A 606 31.36 -43.44 3.87
N GLU A 607 30.95 -44.70 3.83
CA GLU A 607 29.96 -45.35 4.68
C GLU A 607 30.32 -45.34 6.18
N MET A 608 29.31 -45.19 7.04
CA MET A 608 29.31 -45.65 8.45
C MET A 608 28.37 -46.87 8.53
N PRO A 609 28.62 -47.90 9.39
CA PRO A 609 28.62 -47.68 10.85
C PRO A 609 29.47 -48.66 11.71
N GLN A 610 29.72 -48.29 12.98
CA GLN A 610 29.39 -49.12 14.16
C GLN A 610 29.69 -48.44 15.51
N MET A 611 28.79 -48.68 16.48
CA MET A 611 28.87 -48.30 17.90
C MET A 611 29.92 -49.12 18.68
N GLY A 612 30.56 -48.51 19.69
CA GLY A 612 31.25 -49.24 20.77
C GLY A 612 32.11 -48.37 21.68
N ASP A 613 31.71 -48.30 22.96
CA ASP A 613 32.48 -48.03 24.19
C ASP A 613 33.14 -46.65 24.49
N MET A 614 32.68 -46.03 25.59
CA MET A 614 33.43 -45.08 26.44
C MET A 614 34.52 -45.85 27.26
N PRO A 615 35.55 -45.26 27.94
CA PRO A 615 35.59 -43.89 28.52
C PRO A 615 36.97 -43.17 28.71
N GLN A 616 36.88 -41.93 29.24
CA GLN A 616 37.84 -41.16 30.09
C GLN A 616 39.02 -40.34 29.51
N GLY A 617 39.14 -39.11 30.05
CA GLY A 617 40.35 -38.28 30.22
C GLY A 617 40.46 -37.14 29.18
N GLY A 618 40.64 -35.86 29.48
CA GLY A 618 41.13 -35.15 30.66
C GLY A 618 42.24 -34.17 30.22
N PHE A 619 42.12 -32.88 30.60
CA PHE A 619 43.09 -31.77 30.42
C PHE A 619 43.33 -31.32 28.96
N GLY A 620 43.43 -30.05 28.59
CA GLY A 620 43.65 -28.80 29.31
C GLY A 620 44.57 -27.92 28.44
N GLY A 621 44.35 -26.60 28.41
CA GLY A 621 45.42 -25.64 28.09
C GLY A 621 45.28 -24.80 26.81
N GLN A 622 45.01 -23.51 27.07
CA GLN A 622 45.71 -22.34 26.52
C GLN A 622 45.55 -21.93 25.04
N MET A 623 44.86 -20.78 24.89
CA MET A 623 45.18 -19.73 23.92
C MET A 623 46.66 -19.30 24.03
N PRO A 624 47.23 -18.71 22.97
CA PRO A 624 47.37 -17.25 23.03
C PRO A 624 47.22 -16.51 21.69
N THR A 625 46.54 -15.35 21.80
CA THR A 625 46.88 -14.03 21.24
C THR A 625 47.45 -13.89 19.82
N GLY A 626 46.85 -13.00 19.03
CA GLY A 626 47.62 -12.24 18.04
C GLY A 626 46.83 -11.51 16.97
N GLY A 627 46.55 -10.23 17.22
CA GLY A 627 46.80 -9.15 16.25
C GLY A 627 45.80 -8.92 15.12
N ALA A 628 44.96 -7.88 15.30
CA ALA A 628 44.63 -6.95 14.21
C ALA A 628 45.87 -6.09 13.87
N PRO A 629 45.99 -5.44 12.69
CA PRO A 629 45.14 -4.27 12.39
C PRO A 629 44.76 -3.99 10.91
N ASN A 630 43.72 -3.15 10.80
CA ASN A 630 43.43 -2.10 9.79
C ASN A 630 43.38 -2.43 8.28
N PHE A 631 42.21 -2.26 7.66
CA PHE A 631 41.69 -0.97 7.17
C PHE A 631 40.16 -1.02 7.04
#